data_AF-A0A8J3HEY1-F1
#
_entry.id   AF-A0A8J3HEY1-F1
#
_cell.length_a   1.000
_cell.length_b   1.000
_cell.length_c   1.000
_cell.angle_alpha   90.00
_cell.angle_beta   90.00
_cell.angle_gamma   90.00
#
_symmetry.space_group_name_H-M   'P 1'
#
loop_
_entity.id
_entity.type
_entity.pdbx_description
1 polymer ?
#
loop_
_entity_poly.entity_id
_entity_poly.type
_entity_poly.pdbx_seq_one_letter_code
_entity_poly.pdbx_strand_id
1 'polypeptide(L)'
;MNSEDRPRRRPGLRLAVGAALTALAVISVTGVAVADSGTSRAAVSARTDAYTRDQIGDTGIEPNPSGLPFWASPDIRVCTTALGCASDQPLTVGGTAYVFVDINVPGPYGTGVSNGTLNVYYTVLGGAAQWPADWTPIGAVAVPASPGVTTVTIPWLSVPDDGPAPGAHFCLLTRWVSPTDPMTFEGPNTVANTTANNNISWHNLAPIPVPANSSTGTTVPFAIGNVANVPTANDLVFGEAADRHFETVGGKVVVDLGGQLFQRWQQAGARGTGIRAIGGTKIQILDLTKARIAGLTINPGERPQVLLTFTAALPASAPFPITVTQFGPGQAGAQPTDIGGVRYDVTVVRG
;
A
#
# COMPACT_ATOMS: atom_id res chain seq x y z
N MET A 1 -9.82 -53.00 41.02
CA MET A 1 -10.34 -53.17 42.38
C MET A 1 -10.58 -51.77 42.93
N ASN A 2 -11.75 -51.18 42.61
CA ASN A 2 -13.01 -51.17 43.38
C ASN A 2 -12.91 -50.18 44.55
N SER A 3 -13.83 -49.26 44.83
CA SER A 3 -15.19 -48.95 44.34
C SER A 3 -15.57 -47.54 44.82
N GLU A 4 -16.39 -46.83 44.02
CA GLU A 4 -17.66 -46.14 44.34
C GLU A 4 -17.98 -45.83 45.83
N ASP A 5 -18.56 -44.70 46.21
CA ASP A 5 -19.92 -44.29 45.84
C ASP A 5 -20.28 -42.83 46.27
N ARG A 6 -21.30 -42.25 45.61
CA ARG A 6 -21.97 -40.94 45.86
C ARG A 6 -23.27 -41.22 46.67
N PRO A 7 -24.35 -40.40 46.70
CA PRO A 7 -24.59 -38.95 46.82
C PRO A 7 -25.69 -38.62 47.88
N ARG A 8 -26.18 -37.35 47.93
CA ARG A 8 -27.56 -36.81 48.28
C ARG A 8 -27.45 -35.55 49.19
N ARG A 9 -28.33 -34.52 49.20
CA ARG A 9 -29.64 -34.18 48.60
C ARG A 9 -29.94 -32.67 48.87
N ARG A 10 -30.74 -32.02 48.01
CA ARG A 10 -31.54 -30.78 48.28
C ARG A 10 -32.84 -31.15 49.04
N PRO A 11 -33.55 -30.25 49.78
CA PRO A 11 -34.57 -29.31 49.24
C PRO A 11 -34.65 -27.98 50.06
N GLY A 12 -35.51 -26.96 49.85
CA GLY A 12 -36.74 -26.83 49.10
C GLY A 12 -37.31 -25.39 49.07
N LEU A 13 -38.45 -25.30 48.39
CA LEU A 13 -39.28 -24.16 48.00
C LEU A 13 -40.16 -23.62 49.16
N ARG A 14 -40.44 -22.31 49.20
CA ARG A 14 -41.66 -21.77 49.84
C ARG A 14 -42.28 -20.62 49.04
N LEU A 15 -43.55 -20.84 48.67
CA LEU A 15 -44.53 -19.88 48.17
C LEU A 15 -45.08 -19.05 49.33
N ALA A 16 -45.45 -17.79 49.07
CA ALA A 16 -46.47 -17.09 49.84
C ALA A 16 -47.35 -16.25 48.89
N VAL A 17 -48.65 -16.45 49.01
CA VAL A 17 -49.75 -15.79 48.29
C VAL A 17 -50.31 -14.69 49.20
N GLY A 18 -50.64 -13.52 48.62
CA GLY A 18 -51.41 -12.47 49.27
C GLY A 18 -52.13 -11.60 48.23
N ALA A 19 -53.45 -11.79 48.13
CA ALA A 19 -54.45 -10.98 47.42
C ALA A 19 -54.54 -9.55 48.02
N ALA A 20 -55.16 -8.51 47.47
CA ALA A 20 -55.78 -8.11 46.20
C ALA A 20 -56.05 -6.59 46.36
N LEU A 21 -56.18 -5.82 45.27
CA LEU A 21 -57.18 -4.74 45.13
C LEU A 21 -57.02 -4.04 43.77
N THR A 22 -58.05 -4.22 42.95
CA THR A 22 -58.29 -3.51 41.69
C THR A 22 -58.78 -2.09 41.97
N ALA A 23 -58.07 -1.10 41.43
CA ALA A 23 -58.60 0.25 41.21
C ALA A 23 -58.28 0.65 39.75
N LEU A 24 -59.32 0.72 38.92
CA LEU A 24 -59.26 1.35 37.61
C LEU A 24 -59.08 2.85 37.81
N ALA A 25 -57.96 3.40 37.37
CA ALA A 25 -57.81 4.83 37.10
C ALA A 25 -57.61 5.01 35.60
N VAL A 26 -58.64 5.51 34.92
CA VAL A 26 -58.55 6.04 33.56
C VAL A 26 -57.83 7.38 33.67
N ILE A 27 -56.57 7.44 33.21
CA ILE A 27 -55.85 8.70 33.05
C ILE A 27 -55.48 8.84 31.58
N SER A 28 -56.08 9.85 30.97
CA SER A 28 -55.84 10.34 29.61
C SER A 28 -54.36 10.70 29.46
N VAL A 29 -53.62 9.97 28.62
CA VAL A 29 -52.25 10.37 28.26
C VAL A 29 -52.36 11.47 27.23
N THR A 30 -52.32 12.72 27.69
CA THR A 30 -51.88 13.83 26.85
C THR A 30 -50.40 13.61 26.56
N GLY A 31 -50.07 13.49 25.27
CA GLY A 31 -48.70 13.25 24.83
C GLY A 31 -47.80 14.38 25.27
N VAL A 32 -46.89 14.08 26.22
CA VAL A 32 -45.72 14.91 26.48
C VAL A 32 -44.66 14.45 25.49
N ALA A 33 -44.41 15.28 24.47
CA ALA A 33 -43.25 15.13 23.62
C ALA A 33 -42.00 15.28 24.50
N VAL A 34 -41.34 14.16 24.76
CA VAL A 34 -39.96 14.18 25.26
C VAL A 34 -39.11 14.63 24.07
N ALA A 35 -38.54 15.82 24.18
CA ALA A 35 -37.54 16.32 23.24
C ALA A 35 -36.36 15.34 23.24
N ASP A 36 -36.32 14.48 22.24
CA ASP A 36 -35.16 13.64 21.94
C ASP A 36 -34.02 14.58 21.54
N SER A 37 -32.96 14.57 22.34
CA SER A 37 -31.76 15.34 22.11
C SER A 37 -31.01 14.77 20.91
N GLY A 38 -31.42 15.18 19.72
CA GLY A 38 -30.53 15.55 18.61
C GLY A 38 -29.39 14.59 18.28
N THR A 39 -29.63 13.28 18.23
CA THR A 39 -28.93 12.46 17.23
C THR A 39 -29.85 12.40 16.03
N SER A 40 -29.63 13.29 15.08
CA SER A 40 -30.08 13.06 13.72
C SER A 40 -29.65 11.64 13.34
N ARG A 41 -30.59 10.70 13.33
CA ARG A 41 -30.73 9.81 12.17
C ARG A 41 -30.90 10.75 10.98
N ALA A 42 -29.78 11.32 10.54
CA ALA A 42 -29.63 11.70 9.16
C ALA A 42 -30.17 10.50 8.38
N ALA A 43 -31.04 10.78 7.42
CA ALA A 43 -31.57 9.78 6.52
C ALA A 43 -30.44 8.82 6.11
N VAL A 44 -30.79 7.62 5.66
CA VAL A 44 -29.93 6.89 4.72
C VAL A 44 -29.72 7.85 3.55
N SER A 45 -28.74 8.74 3.68
CA SER A 45 -28.39 9.73 2.67
C SER A 45 -28.00 8.91 1.46
N ALA A 46 -28.35 9.37 0.26
CA ALA A 46 -27.86 8.78 -0.97
C ALA A 46 -26.35 8.56 -0.83
N ARG A 47 -25.94 7.33 -0.50
CA ARG A 47 -24.55 6.99 -0.25
C ARG A 47 -23.89 7.10 -1.59
N THR A 48 -22.87 7.93 -1.66
CA THR A 48 -21.99 8.00 -2.83
C THR A 48 -20.88 7.00 -2.61
N ASP A 49 -20.27 6.55 -3.69
CA ASP A 49 -19.10 5.69 -3.62
C ASP A 49 -18.16 6.13 -4.72
N ALA A 50 -17.01 6.64 -4.30
CA ALA A 50 -15.93 7.07 -5.15
C ALA A 50 -14.75 6.16 -4.88
N TYR A 51 -14.10 5.71 -5.95
CA TYR A 51 -12.95 4.84 -5.81
C TYR A 51 -11.78 5.31 -6.67
N THR A 52 -10.59 4.99 -6.20
CA THR A 52 -9.35 5.04 -6.96
C THR A 52 -8.87 3.61 -7.12
N ARG A 53 -8.52 3.20 -8.33
CA ARG A 53 -8.11 1.82 -8.63
C ARG A 53 -6.75 1.51 -8.01
N ASP A 54 -6.62 0.35 -7.38
CA ASP A 54 -5.33 -0.19 -6.91
C ASP A 54 -4.49 -0.79 -8.04
N GLN A 55 -5.16 -1.31 -9.07
CA GLN A 55 -4.52 -1.87 -10.25
C GLN A 55 -5.42 -1.79 -11.49
N ILE A 56 -4.87 -2.17 -12.64
CA ILE A 56 -5.63 -2.33 -13.87
C ILE A 56 -6.76 -3.36 -13.66
N GLY A 57 -7.99 -2.97 -14.02
CA GLY A 57 -9.17 -3.82 -13.92
C GLY A 57 -9.86 -3.80 -12.56
N ASP A 58 -9.34 -3.03 -11.60
CA ASP A 58 -10.04 -2.76 -10.35
C ASP A 58 -11.33 -1.96 -10.61
N THR A 59 -12.39 -2.33 -9.90
CA THR A 59 -13.73 -1.77 -9.98
C THR A 59 -14.19 -1.14 -8.66
N GLY A 60 -13.28 -1.03 -7.67
CA GLY A 60 -13.56 -0.49 -6.35
C GLY A 60 -14.25 -1.47 -5.40
N ILE A 61 -14.25 -2.77 -5.72
CA ILE A 61 -14.78 -3.84 -4.86
C ILE A 61 -13.72 -4.21 -3.83
N GLU A 62 -14.08 -4.15 -2.54
CA GLU A 62 -13.19 -4.44 -1.42
C GLU A 62 -13.67 -5.63 -0.55
N PRO A 63 -12.75 -6.45 0.00
CA PRO A 63 -11.32 -6.47 -0.29
C PRO A 63 -11.01 -6.82 -1.75
N ASN A 64 -9.99 -6.19 -2.30
CA ASN A 64 -9.64 -6.31 -3.70
C ASN A 64 -9.38 -7.79 -4.13
N PRO A 65 -10.18 -8.37 -5.06
CA PRO A 65 -10.12 -9.80 -5.34
C PRO A 65 -9.05 -10.21 -6.36
N SER A 66 -8.31 -9.26 -6.95
CA SER A 66 -7.46 -9.53 -8.12
C SER A 66 -6.19 -10.35 -7.81
N GLY A 67 -5.66 -10.22 -6.58
CA GLY A 67 -4.34 -10.75 -6.22
C GLY A 67 -3.18 -10.13 -7.00
N LEU A 68 -3.42 -9.07 -7.77
CA LEU A 68 -2.40 -8.30 -8.48
C LEU A 68 -1.72 -7.31 -7.52
N PRO A 69 -0.58 -6.71 -7.92
CA PRO A 69 0.08 -5.71 -7.11
C PRO A 69 -0.81 -4.49 -6.81
N PHE A 70 -1.25 -4.37 -5.55
CA PHE A 70 -2.09 -3.26 -5.06
C PHE A 70 -1.35 -1.92 -4.97
N TRP A 71 -0.02 -1.94 -5.11
CA TRP A 71 0.85 -0.77 -5.11
C TRP A 71 1.13 -0.22 -6.52
N ALA A 72 0.33 -0.61 -7.51
CA ALA A 72 0.51 -0.24 -8.92
C ALA A 72 -0.72 0.50 -9.49
N SER A 73 -1.31 1.39 -8.69
CA SER A 73 -2.51 2.14 -9.06
C SER A 73 -2.34 2.86 -10.40
N PRO A 74 -3.24 2.62 -11.39
CA PRO A 74 -3.21 3.34 -12.67
C PRO A 74 -3.85 4.73 -12.57
N ASP A 75 -4.53 5.02 -11.46
CA ASP A 75 -5.25 6.28 -11.26
C ASP A 75 -4.35 7.37 -10.67
N ILE A 76 -3.14 7.03 -10.24
CA ILE A 76 -2.14 7.99 -9.77
C ILE A 76 -1.05 8.09 -10.84
N ARG A 77 -0.67 9.32 -11.20
CA ARG A 77 0.48 9.59 -12.08
C ARG A 77 1.20 10.86 -11.66
N VAL A 78 2.51 10.91 -11.84
CA VAL A 78 3.34 12.07 -11.53
C VAL A 78 3.96 12.66 -12.78
N CYS A 79 3.69 13.94 -13.01
CA CYS A 79 4.15 14.67 -14.18
C CYS A 79 5.03 15.85 -13.78
N THR A 80 5.96 16.22 -14.65
CA THR A 80 6.82 17.41 -14.47
C THR A 80 6.11 18.72 -14.85
N THR A 81 4.90 18.64 -15.41
CA THR A 81 4.10 19.81 -15.81
C THR A 81 2.64 19.68 -15.36
N ALA A 82 1.97 20.82 -15.22
CA ALA A 82 0.55 20.90 -14.86
C ALA A 82 -0.41 20.44 -15.97
N LEU A 83 0.09 20.12 -17.17
CA LEU A 83 -0.73 19.67 -18.30
C LEU A 83 -1.02 18.16 -18.28
N GLY A 84 -0.37 17.42 -17.39
CA GLY A 84 -0.47 15.96 -17.34
C GLY A 84 0.56 15.27 -18.24
N CYS A 85 0.55 13.95 -18.18
CA CYS A 85 1.47 13.05 -18.85
C CYS A 85 0.80 11.69 -19.04
N ALA A 86 1.24 10.92 -20.03
CA ALA A 86 0.66 9.59 -20.30
C ALA A 86 1.13 8.52 -19.31
N SER A 87 2.30 8.72 -18.70
CA SER A 87 2.93 7.86 -17.70
C SER A 87 3.81 8.69 -16.79
N ASP A 88 4.20 8.14 -15.65
CA ASP A 88 5.11 8.82 -14.72
C ASP A 88 6.39 9.28 -15.41
N GLN A 89 6.84 10.45 -14.99
CA GLN A 89 8.07 11.06 -15.48
C GLN A 89 9.13 11.09 -14.37
N PRO A 90 10.43 11.00 -14.72
CA PRO A 90 11.50 11.19 -13.75
C PRO A 90 11.38 12.55 -13.05
N LEU A 91 11.50 12.56 -11.72
CA LEU A 91 11.38 13.79 -10.93
C LEU A 91 12.75 14.43 -10.70
N THR A 92 12.76 15.75 -10.55
CA THR A 92 13.96 16.52 -10.20
C THR A 92 13.90 16.92 -8.73
N VAL A 93 14.92 16.55 -7.96
CA VAL A 93 15.09 16.97 -6.55
C VAL A 93 15.06 18.50 -6.46
N GLY A 94 14.31 19.03 -5.49
CA GLY A 94 14.07 20.46 -5.29
C GLY A 94 13.14 21.09 -6.33
N GLY A 95 12.79 20.38 -7.40
CA GLY A 95 11.91 20.83 -8.46
C GLY A 95 10.44 20.84 -8.07
N THR A 96 9.58 21.21 -9.02
CA THR A 96 8.13 21.09 -8.89
C THR A 96 7.64 19.94 -9.77
N ALA A 97 6.81 19.07 -9.19
CA ALA A 97 6.07 18.05 -9.90
C ALA A 97 4.56 18.23 -9.66
N TYR A 98 3.74 17.45 -10.34
CA TYR A 98 2.29 17.49 -10.25
C TYR A 98 1.77 16.05 -10.17
N VAL A 99 1.08 15.75 -9.07
CA VAL A 99 0.40 14.46 -8.90
C VAL A 99 -1.00 14.60 -9.45
N PHE A 100 -1.34 13.77 -10.43
CA PHE A 100 -2.69 13.65 -10.95
C PHE A 100 -3.31 12.39 -10.37
N VAL A 101 -4.54 12.52 -9.89
CA VAL A 101 -5.32 11.41 -9.33
C VAL A 101 -6.68 11.36 -10.00
N ASP A 102 -7.04 10.23 -10.57
CA ASP A 102 -8.33 9.98 -11.17
C ASP A 102 -9.27 9.35 -10.13
N ILE A 103 -10.38 10.03 -9.83
CA ILE A 103 -11.42 9.55 -8.91
C ILE A 103 -12.61 9.07 -9.74
N ASN A 104 -13.00 7.80 -9.56
CA ASN A 104 -14.05 7.15 -10.32
C ASN A 104 -15.36 7.12 -9.53
N VAL A 105 -16.47 7.44 -10.19
CA VAL A 105 -17.82 7.42 -9.62
C VAL A 105 -18.82 6.92 -10.68
N PRO A 106 -19.82 6.08 -10.35
CA PRO A 106 -20.01 5.40 -9.08
C PRO A 106 -19.05 4.22 -8.92
N GLY A 107 -18.64 3.94 -7.69
CA GLY A 107 -18.18 2.62 -7.29
C GLY A 107 -19.35 1.66 -6.98
N PRO A 108 -19.06 0.43 -6.51
CA PRO A 108 -20.06 -0.61 -6.28
C PRO A 108 -21.01 -0.37 -5.09
N TYR A 109 -20.73 0.57 -4.19
CA TYR A 109 -21.44 0.74 -2.91
C TYR A 109 -22.32 1.99 -2.82
N GLY A 110 -22.44 2.76 -3.90
CA GLY A 110 -23.14 4.05 -3.86
C GLY A 110 -23.23 4.73 -5.22
N THR A 111 -24.06 5.76 -5.32
CA THR A 111 -24.26 6.55 -6.55
C THR A 111 -24.42 8.03 -6.24
N GLY A 112 -24.32 8.89 -7.26
CA GLY A 112 -24.43 10.35 -7.12
C GLY A 112 -23.08 11.05 -7.18
N VAL A 113 -23.03 12.31 -6.75
CA VAL A 113 -21.81 13.12 -6.70
C VAL A 113 -21.15 12.96 -5.32
N SER A 114 -19.96 12.39 -5.26
CA SER A 114 -19.20 12.26 -4.00
C SER A 114 -18.49 13.57 -3.70
N ASN A 115 -18.69 14.15 -2.52
CA ASN A 115 -18.03 15.40 -2.12
C ASN A 115 -17.01 15.09 -1.05
N GLY A 116 -15.74 15.40 -1.29
CA GLY A 116 -14.68 15.02 -0.37
C GLY A 116 -13.41 15.83 -0.54
N THR A 117 -12.41 15.46 0.25
CA THR A 117 -11.04 15.97 0.16
C THR A 117 -10.13 14.84 -0.28
N LEU A 118 -9.48 15.03 -1.44
CA LEU A 118 -8.39 14.18 -1.86
C LEU A 118 -7.12 14.62 -1.12
N ASN A 119 -6.48 13.69 -0.43
CA ASN A 119 -5.18 13.90 0.22
C ASN A 119 -4.13 13.03 -0.45
N VAL A 120 -2.92 13.56 -0.66
CA VAL A 120 -1.81 12.85 -1.28
C VAL A 120 -0.61 12.88 -0.34
N TYR A 121 0.05 11.72 -0.23
CA TYR A 121 1.21 11.50 0.62
C TYR A 121 2.32 10.82 -0.17
N TYR A 122 3.55 10.96 0.28
CA TYR A 122 4.69 10.18 -0.19
C TYR A 122 5.44 9.47 0.93
N THR A 123 6.13 8.39 0.58
CA THR A 123 7.21 7.78 1.38
C THR A 123 8.35 7.41 0.44
N VAL A 124 9.56 7.20 0.97
CA VAL A 124 10.63 6.57 0.20
C VAL A 124 10.16 5.22 -0.34
N LEU A 125 10.52 4.93 -1.60
CA LEU A 125 10.22 3.69 -2.32
C LEU A 125 10.45 2.44 -1.48
N GLY A 126 9.53 1.48 -1.52
CA GLY A 126 9.76 0.19 -0.85
C GLY A 126 8.51 -0.58 -0.46
N GLY A 127 8.73 -1.63 0.32
CA GLY A 127 7.69 -2.43 0.94
C GLY A 127 7.44 -2.07 2.41
N ALA A 128 6.34 -2.60 2.94
CA ALA A 128 5.97 -2.60 4.35
C ALA A 128 5.82 -1.21 5.00
N ALA A 129 5.47 -0.17 4.22
CA ALA A 129 5.17 1.15 4.75
C ALA A 129 4.02 1.10 5.78
N GLN A 130 4.16 1.81 6.90
CA GLN A 130 3.18 1.91 7.98
C GLN A 130 2.45 3.25 7.94
N TRP A 131 1.12 3.18 8.05
CA TRP A 131 0.26 4.35 8.15
C TRP A 131 0.08 4.80 9.62
N PRO A 132 0.00 6.11 9.90
CA PRO A 132 0.48 7.22 9.08
C PRO A 132 2.00 7.44 9.22
N ALA A 133 2.68 6.67 10.07
CA ALA A 133 4.02 6.98 10.57
C ALA A 133 5.09 7.21 9.49
N ASP A 134 4.99 6.51 8.36
CA ASP A 134 5.97 6.59 7.29
C ASP A 134 5.58 7.57 6.16
N TRP A 135 4.36 8.11 6.19
CA TRP A 135 3.78 8.85 5.08
C TRP A 135 3.83 10.36 5.35
N THR A 136 4.48 11.09 4.45
CA THR A 136 4.61 12.55 4.52
C THR A 136 3.58 13.21 3.59
N PRO A 137 2.81 14.20 4.05
CA PRO A 137 1.81 14.86 3.21
C PRO A 137 2.47 15.67 2.08
N ILE A 138 1.90 15.58 0.88
CA ILE A 138 2.19 16.46 -0.26
C ILE A 138 1.19 17.62 -0.26
N GLY A 139 -0.10 17.30 -0.24
CA GLY A 139 -1.15 18.29 -0.36
C GLY A 139 -2.55 17.68 -0.31
N ALA A 140 -3.55 18.55 -0.22
CA ALA A 140 -4.94 18.16 -0.17
C ALA A 140 -5.83 19.17 -0.91
N VAL A 141 -6.88 18.68 -1.57
CA VAL A 141 -7.84 19.51 -2.32
C VAL A 141 -9.25 18.99 -2.08
N ALA A 142 -10.15 19.90 -1.69
CA ALA A 142 -11.59 19.63 -1.65
C ALA A 142 -12.18 19.76 -3.05
N VAL A 143 -12.92 18.75 -3.51
CA VAL A 143 -13.48 18.69 -4.85
C VAL A 143 -14.77 17.87 -4.85
N PRO A 144 -15.76 18.19 -5.71
CA PRO A 144 -16.84 17.27 -6.03
C PRO A 144 -16.40 16.28 -7.12
N ALA A 145 -16.55 14.97 -6.87
CA ALA A 145 -16.38 13.92 -7.86
C ALA A 145 -17.74 13.53 -8.45
N SER A 146 -17.97 13.92 -9.71
CA SER A 146 -19.21 13.62 -10.43
C SER A 146 -19.16 12.23 -11.08
N PRO A 147 -20.32 11.60 -11.40
CA PRO A 147 -20.35 10.36 -12.15
C PRO A 147 -19.48 10.42 -13.42
N GLY A 148 -18.62 9.43 -13.60
CA GLY A 148 -17.51 9.40 -14.54
C GLY A 148 -16.16 9.38 -13.82
N VAL A 149 -15.16 10.00 -14.45
CA VAL A 149 -13.82 10.18 -13.89
C VAL A 149 -13.60 11.66 -13.61
N THR A 150 -13.19 11.97 -12.38
CA THR A 150 -12.76 13.31 -11.98
C THR A 150 -11.25 13.29 -11.74
N THR A 151 -10.49 13.92 -12.63
CA THR A 151 -9.03 14.07 -12.44
C THR A 151 -8.73 15.29 -11.57
N VAL A 152 -8.00 15.07 -10.48
CA VAL A 152 -7.53 16.11 -9.57
C VAL A 152 -6.02 16.27 -9.71
N THR A 153 -5.54 17.51 -9.76
CA THR A 153 -4.10 17.81 -9.81
C THR A 153 -3.65 18.48 -8.52
N ILE A 154 -2.60 17.95 -7.90
CA ILE A 154 -1.97 18.51 -6.70
C ILE A 154 -0.51 18.84 -7.03
N PRO A 155 -0.08 20.11 -6.91
CA PRO A 155 1.33 20.47 -7.08
C PRO A 155 2.15 19.90 -5.92
N TRP A 156 3.26 19.26 -6.24
CA TRP A 156 4.29 18.86 -5.30
C TRP A 156 5.48 19.81 -5.43
N LEU A 157 5.52 20.78 -4.53
CA LEU A 157 6.59 21.77 -4.47
C LEU A 157 7.80 21.18 -3.75
N SER A 158 8.99 21.50 -4.26
CA SER A 158 10.26 21.11 -3.65
C SER A 158 10.35 19.60 -3.41
N VAL A 159 10.24 18.83 -4.48
CA VAL A 159 10.37 17.36 -4.45
C VAL A 159 11.60 16.99 -3.63
N PRO A 160 11.47 16.14 -2.59
CA PRO A 160 12.56 15.85 -1.68
C PRO A 160 13.66 15.04 -2.37
N ASP A 161 14.81 14.96 -1.70
CA ASP A 161 15.90 14.05 -2.05
C ASP A 161 15.60 12.66 -1.47
N ASP A 162 15.66 11.62 -2.29
CA ASP A 162 15.46 10.22 -1.88
C ASP A 162 16.77 9.43 -1.76
N GLY A 163 17.92 10.02 -2.10
CA GLY A 163 19.23 9.41 -1.90
C GLY A 163 20.18 9.58 -3.09
N PRO A 164 21.01 8.56 -3.41
CA PRO A 164 22.15 8.73 -4.31
C PRO A 164 21.77 8.75 -5.81
N ALA A 165 20.50 8.62 -6.16
CA ALA A 165 20.04 8.52 -7.54
C ALA A 165 20.05 9.89 -8.25
N PRO A 166 20.29 9.93 -9.58
CA PRO A 166 20.00 11.13 -10.36
C PRO A 166 18.48 11.30 -10.51
N GLY A 167 17.90 12.14 -9.66
CA GLY A 167 16.45 12.39 -9.62
C GLY A 167 15.79 11.68 -8.45
N ALA A 168 14.51 11.96 -8.25
CA ALA A 168 13.77 11.51 -7.08
C ALA A 168 12.67 10.50 -7.45
N HIS A 169 12.50 9.46 -6.66
CA HIS A 169 11.46 8.45 -6.83
C HIS A 169 10.80 8.09 -5.50
N PHE A 170 9.47 7.96 -5.50
CA PHE A 170 8.69 7.78 -4.27
C PHE A 170 7.52 6.84 -4.46
N CYS A 171 7.11 6.25 -3.34
CA CYS A 171 5.78 5.71 -3.21
C CYS A 171 4.79 6.84 -3.02
N LEU A 172 3.64 6.78 -3.67
CA LEU A 172 2.52 7.68 -3.46
C LEU A 172 1.31 6.95 -2.88
N LEU A 173 0.61 7.62 -1.97
CA LEU A 173 -0.65 7.13 -1.43
C LEU A 173 -1.67 8.25 -1.47
N THR A 174 -2.89 7.91 -1.89
CA THR A 174 -4.01 8.84 -1.90
C THR A 174 -5.07 8.41 -0.90
N ARG A 175 -5.77 9.39 -0.32
CA ARG A 175 -6.90 9.16 0.58
C ARG A 175 -8.06 10.08 0.21
N TRP A 176 -9.16 9.50 -0.22
CA TRP A 176 -10.42 10.18 -0.44
C TRP A 176 -11.22 10.25 0.87
N VAL A 177 -11.24 11.42 1.49
CA VAL A 177 -11.96 11.67 2.75
C VAL A 177 -13.28 12.36 2.43
N SER A 178 -14.38 11.61 2.48
CA SER A 178 -15.71 12.10 2.14
C SER A 178 -16.75 11.77 3.24
N PRO A 179 -17.60 12.73 3.66
CA PRO A 179 -18.71 12.45 4.56
C PRO A 179 -19.83 11.63 3.90
N THR A 180 -19.98 11.69 2.57
CA THR A 180 -21.02 10.93 1.83
C THR A 180 -20.53 9.57 1.35
N ASP A 181 -19.23 9.31 1.51
CA ASP A 181 -18.53 8.09 1.18
C ASP A 181 -17.41 7.83 2.21
N PRO A 182 -17.77 7.46 3.45
CA PRO A 182 -16.81 7.27 4.52
C PRO A 182 -16.00 5.99 4.31
N MET A 183 -14.69 6.09 4.53
CA MET A 183 -13.76 4.96 4.60
C MET A 183 -14.28 3.88 5.56
N THR A 184 -14.40 2.65 5.06
CA THR A 184 -14.94 1.50 5.81
C THR A 184 -13.92 0.90 6.77
N PHE A 185 -12.63 1.04 6.46
CA PHE A 185 -11.52 0.52 7.25
C PHE A 185 -10.27 1.40 7.10
N GLU A 186 -9.63 1.75 8.22
CA GLU A 186 -8.30 2.36 8.22
C GLU A 186 -7.59 2.04 9.53
N GLY A 187 -6.37 1.50 9.43
CA GLY A 187 -5.50 1.16 10.55
C GLY A 187 -4.04 1.48 10.25
N PRO A 188 -3.10 0.99 11.08
CA PRO A 188 -1.69 1.34 10.92
C PRO A 188 -0.99 0.62 9.75
N ASN A 189 -1.62 -0.39 9.15
CA ASN A 189 -1.03 -1.19 8.10
C ASN A 189 -1.48 -0.69 6.72
N THR A 190 -0.55 -0.10 5.95
CA THR A 190 -0.87 0.46 4.62
C THR A 190 -1.39 -0.58 3.64
N VAL A 191 -0.87 -1.82 3.71
CA VAL A 191 -1.32 -2.91 2.84
C VAL A 191 -2.79 -3.20 3.11
N ALA A 192 -3.15 -3.41 4.37
CA ALA A 192 -4.53 -3.68 4.77
C ALA A 192 -5.46 -2.51 4.44
N ASN A 193 -4.98 -1.26 4.58
CA ASN A 193 -5.76 -0.09 4.22
C ASN A 193 -6.05 -0.04 2.72
N THR A 194 -5.03 -0.25 1.88
CA THR A 194 -5.16 -0.18 0.41
C THR A 194 -6.07 -1.31 -0.08
N THR A 195 -5.79 -2.56 0.29
CA THR A 195 -6.51 -3.74 -0.23
C THR A 195 -7.92 -3.96 0.33
N ALA A 196 -8.38 -3.10 1.24
CA ALA A 196 -9.68 -3.25 1.89
C ALA A 196 -10.49 -1.94 1.91
N ASN A 197 -10.04 -0.92 1.19
CA ASN A 197 -10.69 0.39 1.17
C ASN A 197 -10.43 1.12 -0.16
N ASN A 198 -11.45 1.15 -1.01
CA ASN A 198 -11.42 1.71 -2.36
C ASN A 198 -11.22 3.24 -2.39
N ASN A 199 -11.31 3.92 -1.23
CA ASN A 199 -10.95 5.33 -1.06
C ASN A 199 -9.43 5.56 -0.86
N ILE A 200 -8.64 4.49 -0.75
CA ILE A 200 -7.19 4.53 -0.54
C ILE A 200 -6.53 3.77 -1.69
N SER A 201 -5.63 4.41 -2.41
CA SER A 201 -4.83 3.74 -3.44
C SER A 201 -3.34 4.02 -3.26
N TRP A 202 -2.53 3.07 -3.69
CA TRP A 202 -1.08 3.10 -3.58
C TRP A 202 -0.43 2.95 -4.96
N HIS A 203 0.53 3.84 -5.27
CA HIS A 203 1.28 3.84 -6.51
C HIS A 203 2.81 3.91 -6.28
N ASN A 204 3.52 2.88 -6.74
CA ASN A 204 4.97 2.73 -6.65
C ASN A 204 5.57 2.44 -8.01
N LEU A 205 5.57 3.43 -8.91
CA LEU A 205 6.25 3.36 -10.19
C LEU A 205 7.41 4.34 -10.24
N ALA A 206 8.57 3.85 -10.65
CA ALA A 206 9.81 4.59 -10.73
C ALA A 206 10.37 4.56 -12.16
N PRO A 207 10.17 5.60 -12.98
CA PRO A 207 10.79 5.70 -14.30
C PRO A 207 12.28 6.02 -14.14
N ILE A 208 13.17 5.08 -14.43
CA ILE A 208 14.62 5.24 -14.21
C ILE A 208 15.40 5.26 -15.53
N PRO A 209 16.14 6.34 -15.84
CA PRO A 209 17.04 6.36 -16.99
C PRO A 209 18.34 5.63 -16.63
N VAL A 210 18.81 4.73 -17.50
CA VAL A 210 20.08 4.01 -17.40
C VAL A 210 20.96 4.36 -18.60
N PRO A 211 22.15 4.93 -18.42
CA PRO A 211 23.07 5.20 -19.52
C PRO A 211 23.66 3.89 -20.07
N ALA A 212 23.50 3.67 -21.38
CA ALA A 212 24.12 2.56 -22.11
C ALA A 212 25.64 2.67 -22.09
N ASN A 213 26.33 1.54 -22.08
CA ASN A 213 27.80 1.44 -22.02
C ASN A 213 28.44 2.12 -20.79
N SER A 214 27.66 2.39 -19.74
CA SER A 214 28.18 2.88 -18.46
C SER A 214 28.43 1.73 -17.49
N SER A 215 29.60 1.73 -16.87
CA SER A 215 29.94 0.80 -15.79
C SER A 215 29.38 1.22 -14.42
N THR A 216 28.94 2.48 -14.27
CA THR A 216 28.32 2.97 -13.03
C THR A 216 26.82 2.71 -13.02
N GLY A 217 26.17 2.85 -14.18
CA GLY A 217 24.72 2.71 -14.30
C GLY A 217 23.95 3.76 -13.49
N THR A 218 22.74 3.38 -13.06
CA THR A 218 21.85 4.18 -12.23
C THR A 218 21.52 3.41 -10.95
N THR A 219 21.73 4.04 -9.79
CA THR A 219 21.47 3.45 -8.49
C THR A 219 20.26 4.12 -7.85
N VAL A 220 19.31 3.34 -7.35
CA VAL A 220 18.09 3.81 -6.67
C VAL A 220 17.88 3.09 -5.34
N PRO A 221 17.27 3.74 -4.34
CA PRO A 221 16.96 3.12 -3.06
C PRO A 221 15.72 2.22 -3.14
N PHE A 222 15.68 1.18 -2.31
CA PHE A 222 14.49 0.44 -1.96
C PHE A 222 14.46 0.21 -0.45
N ALA A 223 13.45 0.73 0.23
CA ALA A 223 13.24 0.54 1.66
C ALA A 223 12.53 -0.80 1.92
N ILE A 224 13.06 -1.56 2.88
CA ILE A 224 12.47 -2.80 3.36
C ILE A 224 11.96 -2.54 4.77
N GLY A 225 10.69 -2.80 5.05
CA GLY A 225 10.12 -2.61 6.38
C GLY A 225 9.75 -3.92 7.07
N ASN A 226 9.16 -3.80 8.26
CA ASN A 226 8.54 -4.91 8.96
C ASN A 226 7.18 -4.47 9.51
N VAL A 227 6.11 -5.11 9.03
CA VAL A 227 4.74 -4.81 9.45
C VAL A 227 4.38 -5.41 10.81
N ALA A 228 5.24 -6.27 11.37
CA ALA A 228 5.04 -6.95 12.65
C ALA A 228 5.80 -6.27 13.79
N ASN A 229 5.37 -6.55 15.02
CA ASN A 229 6.00 -6.08 16.27
C ASN A 229 7.08 -7.05 16.81
N VAL A 230 7.48 -8.05 16.02
CA VAL A 230 8.60 -8.97 16.29
C VAL A 230 9.53 -9.02 15.07
N PRO A 231 10.81 -9.42 15.21
CA PRO A 231 11.68 -9.60 14.04
C PRO A 231 11.11 -10.62 13.06
N THR A 232 11.15 -10.31 11.76
CA THR A 232 10.57 -11.17 10.71
C THR A 232 11.55 -11.44 9.59
N ALA A 233 11.44 -12.63 8.99
CA ALA A 233 12.12 -12.97 7.76
C ALA A 233 11.32 -12.44 6.58
N ASN A 234 11.99 -11.65 5.73
CA ASN A 234 11.42 -11.04 4.54
C ASN A 234 12.20 -11.48 3.31
N ASP A 235 11.53 -11.54 2.17
CA ASP A 235 12.13 -11.86 0.88
C ASP A 235 12.00 -10.64 -0.04
N LEU A 236 13.04 -10.38 -0.83
CA LEU A 236 12.92 -9.54 -2.02
C LEU A 236 12.81 -10.44 -3.25
N VAL A 237 11.71 -10.30 -3.98
CA VAL A 237 11.43 -11.06 -5.20
C VAL A 237 11.50 -10.11 -6.39
N PHE A 238 12.25 -10.50 -7.40
CA PHE A 238 12.39 -9.74 -8.63
C PHE A 238 11.46 -10.32 -9.70
N GLY A 239 11.02 -9.46 -10.60
CA GLY A 239 10.24 -9.83 -11.78
C GLY A 239 10.53 -8.92 -12.95
N GLU A 240 10.18 -9.38 -14.15
CA GLU A 240 10.19 -8.58 -15.38
C GLU A 240 9.04 -9.04 -16.29
N ALA A 241 8.75 -8.28 -17.34
CA ALA A 241 7.73 -8.66 -18.30
C ALA A 241 8.18 -9.85 -19.17
N ALA A 242 7.26 -10.77 -19.45
CA ALA A 242 7.53 -11.99 -20.21
C ALA A 242 7.92 -11.74 -21.69
N ASP A 243 7.62 -10.56 -22.23
CA ASP A 243 7.91 -10.18 -23.62
C ASP A 243 9.15 -9.27 -23.74
N ARG A 244 9.72 -8.81 -22.63
CA ARG A 244 10.82 -7.84 -22.61
C ARG A 244 11.80 -8.12 -21.48
N HIS A 245 12.90 -8.73 -21.89
CA HIS A 245 13.96 -9.22 -21.02
C HIS A 245 15.14 -8.25 -20.94
N PHE A 246 15.49 -7.78 -19.75
CA PHE A 246 16.51 -6.72 -19.60
C PHE A 246 17.92 -7.18 -20.03
N GLU A 247 18.23 -8.48 -19.92
CA GLU A 247 19.48 -9.06 -20.37
C GLU A 247 19.71 -8.99 -21.88
N THR A 248 18.65 -8.80 -22.68
CA THR A 248 18.76 -8.69 -24.15
C THR A 248 19.57 -7.46 -24.59
N VAL A 249 19.67 -6.45 -23.74
CA VAL A 249 20.51 -5.26 -23.93
C VAL A 249 21.78 -5.27 -23.06
N GLY A 250 22.17 -6.45 -22.56
CA GLY A 250 23.25 -6.61 -21.58
C GLY A 250 22.92 -6.02 -20.21
N GLY A 251 21.63 -5.89 -19.90
CA GLY A 251 21.12 -5.39 -18.63
C GLY A 251 21.59 -6.23 -17.44
N LYS A 252 21.94 -5.56 -16.33
CA LYS A 252 22.28 -6.20 -15.06
C LYS A 252 21.70 -5.42 -13.90
N VAL A 253 21.26 -6.14 -12.87
CA VAL A 253 20.83 -5.57 -11.59
C VAL A 253 21.75 -6.08 -10.48
N VAL A 254 22.27 -5.15 -9.68
CA VAL A 254 23.06 -5.44 -8.49
C VAL A 254 22.39 -4.80 -7.28
N VAL A 255 22.17 -5.59 -6.24
CA VAL A 255 21.62 -5.15 -4.97
C VAL A 255 22.75 -5.00 -3.96
N ASP A 256 22.87 -3.83 -3.34
CA ASP A 256 23.71 -3.62 -2.17
C ASP A 256 22.82 -3.63 -0.92
N LEU A 257 22.98 -4.65 -0.07
CA LEU A 257 22.19 -4.78 1.15
C LEU A 257 22.68 -3.84 2.27
N GLY A 258 23.86 -3.24 2.13
CA GLY A 258 24.53 -2.55 3.23
C GLY A 258 25.03 -3.51 4.32
N GLY A 259 25.91 -3.02 5.19
CA GLY A 259 26.68 -3.87 6.12
C GLY A 259 25.81 -4.68 7.09
N GLN A 260 24.87 -4.02 7.77
CA GLN A 260 24.06 -4.66 8.81
C GLN A 260 23.10 -5.72 8.25
N LEU A 261 22.36 -5.38 7.19
CA LEU A 261 21.39 -6.31 6.61
C LEU A 261 22.09 -7.47 5.89
N PHE A 262 23.20 -7.22 5.20
CA PHE A 262 24.02 -8.27 4.60
C PHE A 262 24.54 -9.26 5.65
N GLN A 263 25.04 -8.76 6.78
CA GLN A 263 25.50 -9.61 7.89
C GLN A 263 24.38 -10.50 8.42
N ARG A 264 23.17 -9.94 8.64
CA ARG A 264 22.00 -10.73 9.07
C ARG A 264 21.61 -11.79 8.04
N TRP A 265 21.61 -11.43 6.77
CA TRP A 265 21.33 -12.37 5.68
C TRP A 265 22.34 -13.52 5.63
N GLN A 266 23.63 -13.22 5.79
CA GLN A 266 24.67 -14.25 5.89
C GLN A 266 24.48 -15.17 7.11
N GLN A 267 24.18 -14.59 8.28
CA GLN A 267 23.90 -15.35 9.50
C GLN A 267 22.66 -16.25 9.37
N ALA A 268 21.67 -15.83 8.57
CA ALA A 268 20.49 -16.64 8.24
C ALA A 268 20.75 -17.73 7.17
N GLY A 269 22.00 -17.86 6.71
CA GLY A 269 22.43 -18.87 5.75
C GLY A 269 22.50 -18.39 4.30
N ALA A 270 22.50 -17.07 4.05
CA ALA A 270 22.65 -16.46 2.73
C ALA A 270 21.69 -17.04 1.66
N ARG A 271 20.41 -17.19 2.03
CA ARG A 271 19.42 -17.91 1.23
C ARG A 271 18.98 -17.08 0.02
N GLY A 272 18.74 -17.77 -1.10
CA GLY A 272 18.14 -17.17 -2.29
C GLY A 272 18.23 -18.06 -3.51
N THR A 273 17.57 -17.64 -4.58
CA THR A 273 17.53 -18.31 -5.90
C THR A 273 17.78 -17.27 -6.97
N GLY A 274 18.43 -17.65 -8.08
CA GLY A 274 18.69 -16.71 -9.19
C GLY A 274 19.59 -15.53 -8.81
N ILE A 275 20.42 -15.66 -7.77
CA ILE A 275 21.30 -14.61 -7.27
C ILE A 275 22.73 -15.12 -7.04
N ARG A 276 23.70 -14.19 -6.99
CA ARG A 276 25.09 -14.48 -6.63
C ARG A 276 25.70 -13.33 -5.84
N ALA A 277 26.27 -13.61 -4.67
CA ALA A 277 27.10 -12.63 -3.97
C ALA A 277 28.37 -12.35 -4.79
N ILE A 278 28.70 -11.08 -5.00
CA ILE A 278 29.84 -10.64 -5.84
C ILE A 278 30.91 -9.87 -5.07
N GLY A 279 30.88 -9.96 -3.73
CA GLY A 279 31.84 -9.32 -2.82
C GLY A 279 31.27 -8.11 -2.08
N GLY A 280 31.88 -7.79 -0.94
CA GLY A 280 31.35 -6.78 -0.02
C GLY A 280 29.92 -7.14 0.42
N THR A 281 29.01 -6.18 0.29
CA THR A 281 27.58 -6.29 0.63
C THR A 281 26.69 -6.48 -0.60
N LYS A 282 27.29 -6.82 -1.76
CA LYS A 282 26.64 -6.79 -3.07
C LYS A 282 26.23 -8.18 -3.58
N ILE A 283 25.04 -8.23 -4.14
CA ILE A 283 24.40 -9.41 -4.72
C ILE A 283 24.00 -9.08 -6.15
N GLN A 284 24.49 -9.85 -7.12
CA GLN A 284 24.05 -9.76 -8.50
C GLN A 284 22.79 -10.61 -8.70
N ILE A 285 21.81 -10.05 -9.40
CA ILE A 285 20.65 -10.77 -9.92
C ILE A 285 21.03 -11.47 -11.23
N LEU A 286 20.81 -12.78 -11.30
CA LEU A 286 21.20 -13.62 -12.45
C LEU A 286 20.04 -13.96 -13.38
N ASP A 287 18.81 -13.99 -12.85
CA ASP A 287 17.58 -14.32 -13.59
C ASP A 287 16.43 -13.53 -12.97
N LEU A 288 16.00 -12.44 -13.61
CA LEU A 288 14.92 -11.58 -13.09
C LEU A 288 13.58 -12.29 -12.98
N THR A 289 13.37 -13.43 -13.65
CA THR A 289 12.12 -14.19 -13.58
C THR A 289 12.06 -15.15 -12.39
N LYS A 290 13.21 -15.45 -11.77
CA LYS A 290 13.32 -16.41 -10.64
C LYS A 290 14.02 -15.83 -9.41
N ALA A 291 14.58 -14.64 -9.52
CA ALA A 291 15.47 -14.12 -8.50
C ALA A 291 14.74 -13.79 -7.21
N ARG A 292 15.31 -14.29 -6.12
CA ARG A 292 14.85 -14.06 -4.76
C ARG A 292 16.04 -13.94 -3.83
N ILE A 293 16.10 -12.85 -3.07
CA ILE A 293 16.95 -12.73 -1.88
C ILE A 293 16.06 -13.08 -0.69
N ALA A 294 16.30 -14.22 -0.06
CA ALA A 294 15.39 -14.78 0.93
C ALA A 294 15.92 -14.64 2.37
N GLY A 295 15.00 -14.51 3.33
CA GLY A 295 15.33 -14.56 4.76
C GLY A 295 16.07 -13.32 5.27
N LEU A 296 15.76 -12.15 4.73
CA LEU A 296 16.21 -10.86 5.24
C LEU A 296 15.51 -10.57 6.58
N THR A 297 16.24 -10.68 7.69
CA THR A 297 15.69 -10.40 9.01
C THR A 297 15.60 -8.90 9.28
N ILE A 298 14.38 -8.40 9.40
CA ILE A 298 14.07 -6.98 9.68
C ILE A 298 13.45 -6.89 11.07
N ASN A 299 13.98 -6.02 11.94
CA ASN A 299 13.40 -5.81 13.27
C ASN A 299 12.16 -4.90 13.20
N PRO A 300 11.29 -4.92 14.22
CA PRO A 300 10.15 -4.01 14.29
C PRO A 300 10.59 -2.55 14.22
N GLY A 301 9.88 -1.76 13.41
CA GLY A 301 10.15 -0.33 13.26
C GLY A 301 11.42 0.02 12.46
N GLU A 302 12.18 -0.97 11.98
CA GLU A 302 13.28 -0.71 11.06
C GLU A 302 12.77 -0.53 9.62
N ARG A 303 13.35 0.44 8.90
CA ARG A 303 13.22 0.58 7.44
C ARG A 303 14.60 0.72 6.76
N PRO A 304 15.46 -0.30 6.79
CA PRO A 304 16.73 -0.25 6.07
C PRO A 304 16.50 -0.02 4.57
N GLN A 305 17.37 0.80 3.99
CA GLN A 305 17.45 0.97 2.55
C GLN A 305 18.48 0.02 1.97
N VAL A 306 18.10 -0.68 0.91
CA VAL A 306 19.03 -1.37 0.00
C VAL A 306 19.17 -0.54 -1.27
N LEU A 307 20.31 -0.64 -1.94
CA LEU A 307 20.56 0.09 -3.18
C LEU A 307 20.50 -0.86 -4.37
N LEU A 308 19.69 -0.52 -5.37
CA LEU A 308 19.55 -1.25 -6.61
C LEU A 308 20.31 -0.50 -7.69
N THR A 309 21.33 -1.12 -8.28
CA THR A 309 22.10 -0.55 -9.40
C THR A 309 21.77 -1.26 -10.69
N PHE A 310 21.29 -0.49 -11.68
CA PHE A 310 20.94 -0.95 -13.01
C PHE A 310 22.00 -0.49 -14.01
N THR A 311 22.57 -1.42 -14.77
CA THR A 311 23.52 -1.13 -15.85
C THR A 311 23.04 -1.80 -17.13
N ALA A 312 23.36 -1.24 -18.29
CA ALA A 312 23.07 -1.85 -19.59
C ALA A 312 24.19 -1.56 -20.60
N ALA A 313 24.39 -2.49 -21.54
CA ALA A 313 25.40 -2.34 -22.58
C ALA A 313 24.83 -1.61 -23.81
N LEU A 314 23.61 -1.95 -24.23
CA LEU A 314 23.02 -1.43 -25.47
C LEU A 314 21.84 -0.50 -25.17
N PRO A 315 21.66 0.59 -25.93
CA PRO A 315 20.45 1.42 -25.81
C PRO A 315 19.21 0.64 -26.25
N ALA A 316 18.04 1.05 -25.74
CA ALA A 316 16.76 0.47 -26.08
C ALA A 316 15.74 1.56 -26.44
N SER A 317 14.83 1.27 -27.36
CA SER A 317 13.76 2.21 -27.77
C SER A 317 12.54 2.18 -26.85
N ALA A 318 12.43 1.17 -25.99
CA ALA A 318 11.31 0.98 -25.08
C ALA A 318 11.82 0.65 -23.66
N PRO A 319 11.05 1.00 -22.62
CA PRO A 319 11.41 0.66 -21.25
C PRO A 319 11.31 -0.84 -20.96
N PHE A 320 12.10 -1.29 -19.99
CA PHE A 320 12.00 -2.61 -19.36
C PHE A 320 11.30 -2.47 -18.01
N PRO A 321 10.07 -2.99 -17.86
CA PRO A 321 9.40 -3.00 -16.57
C PRO A 321 9.99 -4.09 -15.68
N ILE A 322 10.65 -3.69 -14.60
CA ILE A 322 11.26 -4.59 -13.61
C ILE A 322 10.57 -4.36 -12.27
N THR A 323 10.08 -5.42 -11.64
CA THR A 323 9.47 -5.34 -10.31
C THR A 323 10.43 -5.81 -9.23
N VAL A 324 10.35 -5.16 -8.07
CA VAL A 324 10.95 -5.63 -6.82
C VAL A 324 9.85 -5.62 -5.78
N THR A 325 9.44 -6.80 -5.34
CA THR A 325 8.36 -6.99 -4.38
C THR A 325 8.93 -7.52 -3.07
N GLN A 326 8.55 -6.88 -1.95
CA GLN A 326 8.83 -7.42 -0.63
C GLN A 326 7.73 -8.40 -0.24
N PHE A 327 8.13 -9.61 0.13
CA PHE A 327 7.28 -10.57 0.80
C PHE A 327 7.70 -10.68 2.26
N GLY A 328 6.74 -10.69 3.17
CA GLY A 328 6.99 -10.90 4.60
C GLY A 328 5.80 -11.60 5.25
N PRO A 329 5.84 -11.88 6.55
CA PRO A 329 4.71 -12.53 7.19
C PRO A 329 3.48 -11.64 7.09
N GLY A 330 2.38 -12.22 6.59
CA GLY A 330 1.09 -11.58 6.65
C GLY A 330 0.65 -11.33 8.10
N GLN A 331 -0.48 -10.63 8.27
CA GLN A 331 -1.12 -10.46 9.58
C GLN A 331 -1.21 -11.83 10.30
N ALA A 332 -0.76 -11.88 11.56
CA ALA A 332 -0.71 -13.07 12.43
C ALA A 332 0.35 -14.16 12.13
N GLY A 333 1.44 -13.86 11.40
CA GLY A 333 2.57 -14.81 11.24
C GLY A 333 2.30 -15.94 10.26
N ALA A 334 1.36 -15.73 9.33
CA ALA A 334 1.02 -16.65 8.25
C ALA A 334 2.10 -16.70 7.15
N GLN A 335 1.81 -17.46 6.08
CA GLN A 335 2.63 -17.59 4.87
C GLN A 335 3.11 -16.22 4.35
N PRO A 336 4.28 -16.16 3.67
CA PRO A 336 4.76 -14.92 3.07
C PRO A 336 3.71 -14.30 2.14
N THR A 337 3.34 -13.04 2.38
CA THR A 337 2.42 -12.25 1.56
C THR A 337 3.14 -11.05 0.97
N ASP A 338 2.66 -10.56 -0.18
CA ASP A 338 3.09 -9.27 -0.73
C ASP A 338 2.76 -8.18 0.29
N ILE A 339 3.78 -7.43 0.71
CA ILE A 339 3.64 -6.31 1.66
C ILE A 339 4.07 -4.99 1.04
N GLY A 340 4.18 -4.93 -0.28
CA GLY A 340 4.54 -3.75 -1.06
C GLY A 340 5.74 -4.03 -1.97
N GLY A 341 5.82 -3.28 -3.05
CA GLY A 341 6.90 -3.38 -4.02
C GLY A 341 7.03 -2.12 -4.85
N VAL A 342 7.93 -2.15 -5.81
CA VAL A 342 8.15 -1.05 -6.75
C VAL A 342 8.26 -1.64 -8.14
N ARG A 343 7.66 -0.96 -9.11
CA ARG A 343 7.90 -1.17 -10.54
C ARG A 343 8.88 -0.11 -11.03
N TYR A 344 10.03 -0.54 -11.50
CA TYR A 344 11.01 0.29 -12.19
C TYR A 344 10.78 0.20 -13.70
N ASP A 345 10.41 1.31 -14.32
CA ASP A 345 10.36 1.40 -15.78
C ASP A 345 11.74 1.87 -16.27
N VAL A 346 12.61 0.90 -16.56
CA VAL A 346 14.01 1.13 -16.90
C VAL A 346 14.15 1.54 -18.36
N THR A 347 14.50 2.79 -18.61
CA THR A 347 14.78 3.31 -19.96
C THR A 347 16.28 3.31 -20.21
N VAL A 348 16.75 2.69 -21.29
CA VAL A 348 18.18 2.63 -21.59
C VAL A 348 18.54 3.66 -22.67
N VAL A 349 19.16 4.74 -22.24
CA VAL A 349 19.50 5.90 -23.10
C VAL A 349 20.94 5.79 -23.62
N ARG A 350 21.24 6.40 -24.77
CA ARG A 350 22.64 6.55 -25.19
C ARG A 350 23.36 7.46 -24.19
N GLY A 351 24.51 7.01 -23.70
CA GLY A 351 25.43 7.85 -22.93
C GLY A 351 26.04 8.97 -23.76
#